data_AF-A0A6C1AY25-F1
#
_entry.id   AF-A0A6C1AY25-F1
#
_cell.length_a   1.000
_cell.length_b   1.000
_cell.length_c   1.000
_cell.angle_alpha   90.00
_cell.angle_beta   90.00
_cell.angle_gamma   90.00
#
_symmetry.space_group_name_H-M   'P 1'
#
loop_
_entity.id
_entity.type
_entity.pdbx_description
1 polymer ?
#
loop_
_entity_poly.entity_id
_entity_poly.type
_entity_poly.pdbx_seq_one_letter_code
_entity_poly.pdbx_strand_id
1 'polypeptide(L)'
;MWTLVLAVACIALGRHLFRPPARLAAAALAILALIPWLPSSHAEPPRKPSTQIVYRFDDHRYLELVGYRCEGAINYVDEKRGIHTPMIDQFARVFLPPIMHADDDGDFIFIPYHEPSAFRVSKDHGKTFRDARWVGIIDFGSENIKQITIVNRQAFIETKDGRVFMTSKPFGKGWGMLVVDPVNHLPSTVFSERPEFQDLPTEVPEVKNYKGWTEMHCDPDLQGPPKATLGTHWNAFQADVLAFLGRTVAWPAAWLVRALA
;
A
#
# COMPACT_ATOMS: atom_id res chain seq x y z
N MET A 1 31.66 -29.46 -3.63
CA MET A 1 32.68 -30.16 -4.44
C MET A 1 32.56 -31.69 -4.39
N TRP A 2 32.45 -32.32 -3.22
CA TRP A 2 32.38 -33.79 -3.10
C TRP A 2 31.18 -34.44 -3.82
N THR A 3 30.02 -33.77 -3.90
CA THR A 3 28.84 -34.28 -4.62
C THR A 3 29.02 -34.37 -6.13
N LEU A 4 29.83 -33.47 -6.72
CA LEU A 4 30.20 -33.53 -8.14
C LEU A 4 31.15 -34.70 -8.41
N VAL A 5 32.10 -34.93 -7.51
CA VAL A 5 33.02 -36.10 -7.57
C VAL A 5 32.22 -37.40 -7.48
N LEU A 6 31.21 -37.46 -6.60
CA LEU A 6 30.33 -38.62 -6.43
C LEU A 6 29.45 -38.86 -7.67
N ALA A 7 28.89 -37.81 -8.27
CA ALA A 7 28.10 -37.90 -9.50
C ALA A 7 28.96 -38.42 -10.69
N VAL A 8 30.18 -37.91 -10.85
CA VAL A 8 31.13 -38.37 -11.87
C VAL A 8 31.52 -39.83 -11.64
N ALA A 9 31.78 -40.22 -10.38
CA ALA A 9 32.08 -41.60 -10.02
C ALA A 9 30.91 -42.55 -10.32
N CYS A 10 29.66 -42.17 -10.00
CA CYS A 10 28.47 -42.97 -10.32
C CYS A 10 28.26 -43.14 -11.83
N ILE A 11 28.48 -42.09 -12.63
CA ILE A 11 28.38 -42.15 -14.10
C ILE A 11 29.47 -43.07 -14.69
N ALA A 12 30.70 -42.97 -14.17
CA ALA A 12 31.81 -43.83 -14.60
C ALA A 12 31.57 -45.30 -14.24
N LEU A 13 31.07 -45.58 -13.03
CA LEU A 13 30.75 -46.93 -12.58
C LEU A 13 29.58 -47.54 -13.37
N GLY A 14 28.55 -46.74 -13.66
CA GLY A 14 27.40 -47.16 -14.46
C GLY A 14 27.76 -47.57 -15.89
N ARG A 15 28.76 -46.91 -16.50
CA ARG A 15 29.26 -47.31 -17.83
C ARG A 15 29.93 -48.69 -17.83
N HIS A 16 30.55 -49.09 -16.72
CA HIS A 16 31.19 -50.41 -16.56
C HIS A 16 30.24 -51.55 -16.19
N LEU A 17 29.08 -51.25 -15.60
CA LEU A 17 28.08 -52.26 -15.24
C LEU A 17 27.29 -52.70 -16.48
N PHE A 18 27.36 -53.98 -16.87
CA PHE A 18 26.72 -54.52 -18.08
C PHE A 18 25.21 -54.83 -17.95
N ARG A 19 24.64 -54.76 -16.73
CA ARG A 19 23.23 -55.14 -16.48
C ARG A 19 22.30 -53.92 -16.51
N PRO A 20 21.19 -53.96 -17.27
CA PRO A 20 20.28 -52.83 -17.45
C PRO A 20 19.72 -52.20 -16.15
N PRO A 21 19.30 -52.95 -15.11
CA PRO A 21 18.77 -52.33 -13.89
C PRO A 21 19.83 -51.56 -13.10
N ALA A 22 21.10 -52.00 -13.15
CA ALA A 22 22.19 -51.35 -12.42
C ALA A 22 22.59 -49.99 -13.04
N ARG A 23 22.48 -49.87 -14.38
CA ARG A 23 22.70 -48.60 -15.10
C ARG A 23 21.64 -47.56 -14.77
N LEU A 24 20.38 -47.98 -14.68
CA LEU A 24 19.26 -47.10 -14.32
C LEU A 24 19.38 -46.60 -12.87
N ALA A 25 19.78 -47.48 -11.95
CA ALA A 25 20.03 -47.10 -10.56
C ALA A 25 21.19 -46.08 -10.43
N ALA A 26 22.30 -46.29 -11.16
CA ALA A 26 23.43 -45.38 -11.15
C ALA A 26 23.09 -44.00 -11.75
N ALA A 27 22.29 -43.96 -12.81
CA ALA A 27 21.82 -42.72 -13.42
C ALA A 27 20.87 -41.94 -12.48
N ALA A 28 19.96 -42.63 -11.79
CA ALA A 28 19.06 -42.02 -10.82
C ALA A 28 19.82 -41.39 -9.64
N LEU A 29 20.84 -42.07 -9.11
CA LEU A 29 21.69 -41.53 -8.04
C LEU A 29 22.50 -40.30 -8.48
N ALA A 30 22.98 -40.29 -9.73
CA ALA A 30 23.67 -39.12 -10.28
C ALA A 30 22.74 -37.90 -10.43
N ILE A 31 21.48 -38.11 -10.82
CA ILE A 31 20.46 -37.05 -10.90
C ILE A 31 20.15 -36.50 -9.50
N LEU A 32 19.96 -37.38 -8.50
CA LEU A 32 19.71 -36.97 -7.12
C LEU A 32 20.87 -36.17 -6.52
N ALA A 33 22.12 -36.53 -6.84
CA ALA A 33 23.32 -35.82 -6.38
C ALA A 33 23.48 -34.41 -6.99
N LEU A 34 22.80 -34.12 -8.10
CA LEU A 34 22.81 -32.80 -8.77
C LEU A 34 21.69 -31.87 -8.28
N ILE A 35 20.67 -32.38 -7.56
CA ILE A 35 19.57 -31.58 -7.00
C ILE A 35 20.06 -30.41 -6.12
N PRO A 36 21.12 -30.55 -5.28
CA PRO A 36 21.66 -29.44 -4.49
C PRO A 36 22.30 -28.32 -5.32
N TRP A 37 22.61 -28.58 -6.59
CA TRP A 37 23.24 -27.63 -7.52
C TRP A 37 22.28 -27.08 -8.56
N LEU A 38 21.01 -27.51 -8.56
CA LEU A 38 20.00 -26.78 -9.31
C LEU A 38 19.98 -25.37 -8.73
N PRO A 39 20.12 -24.31 -9.56
CA PRO A 39 19.88 -22.97 -9.10
C PRO A 39 18.49 -23.01 -8.49
N SER A 40 18.42 -22.83 -7.18
CA SER A 40 17.15 -22.56 -6.54
C SER A 40 16.64 -21.37 -7.32
N SER A 41 15.52 -21.53 -8.02
CA SER A 41 14.78 -20.38 -8.47
C SER A 41 14.50 -19.60 -7.20
N HIS A 42 15.36 -18.60 -6.92
CA HIS A 42 15.15 -17.62 -5.88
C HIS A 42 13.97 -16.79 -6.37
N ALA A 43 12.79 -17.39 -6.38
CA ALA A 43 11.56 -16.64 -6.34
C ALA A 43 11.66 -15.86 -5.03
N GLU A 44 11.96 -14.58 -5.16
CA GLU A 44 12.00 -13.68 -4.02
C GLU A 44 10.66 -13.85 -3.28
N PRO A 45 10.68 -14.09 -1.95
CA PRO A 45 9.43 -14.30 -1.23
C PRO A 45 8.51 -13.11 -1.49
N PRO A 46 7.20 -13.35 -1.69
CA PRO A 46 6.26 -12.27 -1.98
C PRO A 46 6.35 -11.21 -0.89
N ARG A 47 6.80 -10.01 -1.28
CA ARG A 47 7.01 -8.87 -0.38
C ARG A 47 5.67 -8.48 0.22
N LYS A 48 5.63 -8.09 1.50
CA LYS A 48 4.41 -7.59 2.13
C LYS A 48 4.14 -6.14 1.67
N PRO A 49 2.87 -5.70 1.66
CA PRO A 49 2.58 -4.29 1.42
C PRO A 49 3.23 -3.44 2.52
N SER A 50 3.67 -2.25 2.13
CA SER A 50 4.14 -1.23 3.08
C SER A 50 2.95 -0.52 3.72
N THR A 51 3.11 -0.08 4.97
CA THR A 51 2.19 0.86 5.62
C THR A 51 2.93 2.17 5.81
N GLN A 52 2.36 3.26 5.31
CA GLN A 52 2.93 4.60 5.46
C GLN A 52 1.86 5.65 5.70
N ILE A 53 2.24 6.68 6.46
CA ILE A 53 1.40 7.85 6.68
C ILE A 53 1.54 8.74 5.44
N VAL A 54 0.44 8.90 4.71
CA VAL A 54 0.43 9.67 3.45
C VAL A 54 -0.09 11.08 3.61
N TYR A 55 -0.78 11.37 4.71
CA TYR A 55 -1.29 12.71 5.01
C TYR A 55 -1.51 12.87 6.51
N ARG A 56 -1.21 14.05 7.05
CA ARG A 56 -1.48 14.41 8.45
C ARG A 56 -2.44 15.59 8.51
N PHE A 57 -3.55 15.41 9.23
CA PHE A 57 -4.45 16.52 9.56
C PHE A 57 -3.85 17.33 10.71
N ASP A 58 -3.26 16.64 11.69
CA ASP A 58 -2.59 17.22 12.86
C ASP A 58 -1.66 16.19 13.54
N ASP A 59 -1.43 16.34 14.85
CA ASP A 59 -0.57 15.48 15.68
C ASP A 59 -1.12 14.06 15.87
N HIS A 60 -2.43 13.85 15.80
CA HIS A 60 -3.09 12.60 16.22
C HIS A 60 -4.05 12.03 15.17
N ARG A 61 -4.34 12.78 14.10
CA ARG A 61 -5.19 12.37 12.97
C ARG A 61 -4.39 12.29 11.69
N TYR A 62 -4.48 11.18 10.98
CA TYR A 62 -3.74 10.96 9.75
C TYR A 62 -4.35 9.89 8.83
N LEU A 63 -3.88 9.84 7.58
CA LEU A 63 -4.21 8.81 6.61
C LEU A 63 -3.07 7.83 6.47
N GLU A 64 -3.37 6.54 6.59
CA GLU A 64 -2.43 5.45 6.34
C GLU A 64 -2.72 4.78 5.01
N LEU A 65 -1.72 4.70 4.14
CA LEU A 65 -1.77 3.88 2.94
C LEU A 65 -1.10 2.54 3.20
N VAL A 66 -1.85 1.46 2.97
CA VAL A 66 -1.37 0.07 3.03
C VAL A 66 -1.37 -0.49 1.62
N GLY A 67 -0.19 -0.67 1.02
CA GLY A 67 -0.11 -1.02 -0.39
C GLY A 67 1.30 -1.20 -0.95
N TYR A 68 1.38 -1.20 -2.28
CA TYR A 68 2.62 -1.32 -3.04
C TYR A 68 2.76 -0.10 -3.96
N ARG A 69 3.95 0.51 -4.00
CA ARG A 69 4.27 1.61 -4.92
C ARG A 69 3.20 2.72 -4.93
N CYS A 70 2.77 3.15 -3.74
CA CYS A 70 1.75 4.19 -3.57
C CYS A 70 0.35 3.84 -4.09
N GLU A 71 0.05 2.55 -4.25
CA GLU A 71 -1.28 2.05 -4.59
C GLU A 71 -1.75 0.99 -3.58
N GLY A 72 -2.95 1.17 -3.01
CA GLY A 72 -3.44 0.23 -2.00
C GLY A 72 -4.74 0.66 -1.32
N ALA A 73 -4.89 0.29 -0.04
CA ALA A 73 -5.98 0.75 0.80
C ALA A 73 -5.56 2.02 1.54
N ILE A 74 -6.49 2.96 1.77
CA ILE A 74 -6.27 4.10 2.66
C ILE A 74 -7.20 3.98 3.87
N ASN A 75 -6.64 4.06 5.07
CA ASN A 75 -7.38 4.10 6.33
C ASN A 75 -7.27 5.49 6.96
N TYR A 76 -8.34 5.91 7.63
CA TYR A 76 -8.31 7.07 8.52
C TYR A 76 -8.00 6.62 9.94
N VAL A 77 -7.06 7.29 10.59
CA VAL A 77 -6.67 7.05 11.97
C VAL A 77 -6.87 8.31 12.80
N ASP A 78 -7.49 8.17 13.97
CA ASP A 78 -7.51 9.15 15.05
C ASP A 78 -7.09 8.46 16.35
N GLU A 79 -5.88 8.73 16.81
CA GLU A 79 -5.30 8.10 17.99
C GLU A 79 -6.02 8.50 19.28
N LYS A 80 -6.46 9.76 19.40
CA LYS A 80 -7.12 10.27 20.62
C LYS A 80 -8.51 9.66 20.79
N ARG A 81 -9.20 9.40 19.67
CA ARG A 81 -10.55 8.79 19.67
C ARG A 81 -10.52 7.27 19.49
N GLY A 82 -9.35 6.67 19.28
CA GLY A 82 -9.20 5.23 19.04
C GLY A 82 -9.89 4.77 17.74
N ILE A 83 -9.92 5.62 16.72
CA ILE A 83 -10.57 5.32 15.44
C ILE A 83 -9.52 4.81 14.45
N HIS A 84 -9.82 3.68 13.82
CA HIS A 84 -9.11 3.19 12.65
C HIS A 84 -10.15 2.64 11.67
N THR A 85 -10.51 3.46 10.69
CA THR A 85 -11.64 3.19 9.78
C THR A 85 -11.13 3.06 8.35
N PRO A 86 -11.52 2.00 7.61
CA PRO A 86 -11.22 1.92 6.19
C PRO A 86 -11.91 3.06 5.45
N MET A 87 -11.12 3.90 4.80
CA MET A 87 -11.63 5.00 3.98
C MET A 87 -11.74 4.57 2.53
N ILE A 88 -10.72 3.93 1.95
CA ILE A 88 -10.75 3.38 0.60
C ILE A 88 -10.15 1.97 0.65
N ASP A 89 -10.90 0.96 0.23
CA ASP A 89 -10.56 -0.44 0.50
C ASP A 89 -9.40 -0.97 -0.37
N GLN A 90 -9.19 -0.41 -1.57
CA GLN A 90 -8.15 -0.85 -2.52
C GLN A 90 -7.95 0.15 -3.67
N PHE A 91 -6.83 0.02 -4.39
CA PHE A 91 -6.45 0.82 -5.57
C PHE A 91 -6.41 2.34 -5.36
N ALA A 92 -6.41 2.78 -4.11
CA ALA A 92 -6.25 4.17 -3.76
C ALA A 92 -4.84 4.63 -4.11
N ARG A 93 -4.74 5.84 -4.66
CA ARG A 93 -3.49 6.57 -4.86
C ARG A 93 -3.60 7.92 -4.17
N VAL A 94 -2.46 8.52 -3.86
CA VAL A 94 -2.41 9.84 -3.20
C VAL A 94 -2.93 10.95 -4.12
N PHE A 95 -3.61 11.92 -3.54
CA PHE A 95 -3.99 13.14 -4.23
C PHE A 95 -2.83 14.13 -4.18
N LEU A 96 -2.32 14.54 -5.35
CA LEU A 96 -1.11 15.36 -5.46
C LEU A 96 -1.34 16.87 -5.26
N PRO A 97 -2.46 17.47 -5.73
CA PRO A 97 -2.66 18.89 -5.52
C PRO A 97 -2.74 19.25 -4.03
N PRO A 98 -2.40 20.50 -3.66
CA PRO A 98 -2.46 20.95 -2.28
C PRO A 98 -3.84 20.77 -1.66
N ILE A 99 -3.86 20.26 -0.43
CA ILE A 99 -5.04 20.13 0.41
C ILE A 99 -4.73 20.64 1.82
N MET A 100 -5.52 21.62 2.29
CA MET A 100 -5.44 22.14 3.64
C MET A 100 -6.72 21.77 4.39
N HIS A 101 -6.60 20.85 5.34
CA HIS A 101 -7.75 20.39 6.12
C HIS A 101 -7.77 21.05 7.51
N ALA A 102 -8.28 22.29 7.55
CA ALA A 102 -8.26 23.17 8.73
C ALA A 102 -9.57 23.11 9.53
N ASP A 103 -10.17 21.92 9.65
CA ASP A 103 -11.35 21.69 10.47
C ASP A 103 -10.93 21.09 11.82
N ASP A 104 -11.00 21.92 12.87
CA ASP A 104 -10.32 21.70 14.16
C ASP A 104 -10.88 20.51 14.95
N ASP A 105 -12.20 20.33 14.99
CA ASP A 105 -12.83 19.25 15.76
C ASP A 105 -12.83 17.90 15.01
N GLY A 106 -12.47 17.93 13.73
CA GLY A 106 -12.39 16.76 12.87
C GLY A 106 -13.71 16.07 12.62
N ASP A 107 -14.83 16.76 12.80
CA ASP A 107 -16.14 16.17 12.59
C ASP A 107 -16.45 16.04 11.09
N PHE A 108 -15.93 16.97 10.27
CA PHE A 108 -16.06 16.97 8.82
C PHE A 108 -14.74 16.64 8.13
N ILE A 109 -14.60 15.41 7.67
CA ILE A 109 -13.44 14.99 6.86
C ILE A 109 -13.86 14.97 5.40
N PHE A 110 -13.05 15.56 4.54
CA PHE A 110 -13.29 15.61 3.10
C PHE A 110 -11.95 15.39 2.39
N ILE A 111 -11.85 14.26 1.68
CA ILE A 111 -10.64 13.84 0.98
C ILE A 111 -11.01 13.44 -0.45
N PRO A 112 -10.39 14.02 -1.49
CA PRO A 112 -10.59 13.59 -2.87
C PRO A 112 -9.97 12.21 -3.13
N TYR A 113 -10.50 11.51 -4.13
CA TYR A 113 -9.73 10.44 -4.77
C TYR A 113 -8.57 11.04 -5.59
N HIS A 114 -7.61 10.21 -6.02
CA HIS A 114 -6.48 10.64 -6.87
C HIS A 114 -6.93 11.44 -8.09
N GLU A 115 -7.93 10.93 -8.80
CA GLU A 115 -8.72 11.73 -9.74
C GLU A 115 -9.93 12.28 -8.99
N PRO A 116 -10.19 13.60 -9.03
CA PRO A 116 -11.24 14.25 -8.23
C PRO A 116 -12.64 13.97 -8.79
N SER A 117 -12.93 12.75 -9.22
CA SER A 117 -14.24 12.31 -9.72
C SER A 117 -15.30 12.20 -8.62
N ALA A 118 -14.85 11.96 -7.39
CA ALA A 118 -15.67 11.91 -6.18
C ALA A 118 -14.80 12.27 -4.95
N PHE A 119 -15.42 12.31 -3.78
CA PHE A 119 -14.74 12.65 -2.53
C PHE A 119 -15.20 11.73 -1.40
N ARG A 120 -14.25 11.23 -0.60
CA ARG A 120 -14.54 10.52 0.65
C ARG A 120 -14.85 11.53 1.73
N VAL A 121 -16.07 11.44 2.26
CA VAL A 121 -16.59 12.36 3.27
C VAL A 121 -17.02 11.61 4.51
N SER A 122 -16.56 12.09 5.67
CA SER A 122 -17.09 11.71 6.98
C SER A 122 -17.70 12.93 7.66
N LYS A 123 -18.79 12.69 8.39
CA LYS A 123 -19.52 13.70 9.18
C LYS A 123 -19.68 13.27 10.64
N ASP A 124 -18.87 12.30 11.06
CA ASP A 124 -18.97 11.59 12.33
C ASP A 124 -17.58 11.28 12.94
N HIS A 125 -16.63 12.19 12.74
CA HIS A 125 -15.24 12.09 13.19
C HIS A 125 -14.43 10.94 12.57
N GLY A 126 -14.75 10.54 11.35
CA GLY A 126 -14.06 9.47 10.63
C GLY A 126 -14.53 8.07 11.02
N LYS A 127 -15.67 7.93 11.70
CA LYS A 127 -16.26 6.61 12.01
C LYS A 127 -16.86 5.95 10.78
N THR A 128 -17.48 6.74 9.91
CA THR A 128 -18.01 6.27 8.63
C THR A 128 -17.67 7.23 7.50
N PHE A 129 -17.48 6.67 6.31
CA PHE A 129 -17.18 7.44 5.10
C PHE A 129 -18.19 7.12 4.00
N ARG A 130 -18.55 8.16 3.24
CA ARG A 130 -19.45 8.07 2.08
C ARG A 130 -18.88 8.88 0.93
N ASP A 131 -19.29 8.54 -0.29
CA ASP A 131 -18.89 9.31 -1.46
C ASP A 131 -19.78 10.53 -1.64
N ALA A 132 -19.18 11.71 -1.55
CA ALA A 132 -19.75 12.95 -2.06
C ALA A 132 -19.46 13.07 -3.57
N ARG A 133 -20.33 13.80 -4.27
CA ARG A 133 -20.29 13.91 -5.74
C ARG A 133 -20.44 15.35 -6.19
N TRP A 134 -19.97 15.59 -7.40
CA TRP A 134 -20.25 16.82 -8.11
C TRP A 134 -21.75 16.96 -8.43
N VAL A 135 -22.22 18.19 -8.37
CA VAL A 135 -23.45 18.58 -9.05
C VAL A 135 -23.06 19.07 -10.43
N GLY A 136 -23.50 18.34 -11.44
CA GLY A 136 -23.16 18.61 -12.84
C GLY A 136 -21.97 17.81 -13.33
N ILE A 137 -21.50 18.20 -14.52
CA ILE A 137 -20.35 17.61 -15.18
C ILE A 137 -19.16 18.52 -14.93
N ILE A 138 -18.06 17.95 -14.43
CA ILE A 138 -16.76 18.62 -14.39
C ILE A 138 -15.99 18.33 -15.67
N ASP A 139 -15.29 19.35 -16.15
CA ASP A 139 -14.53 19.35 -17.40
C ASP A 139 -13.01 19.43 -17.19
N PHE A 140 -12.54 19.14 -15.97
CA PHE A 140 -11.14 19.25 -15.58
C PHE A 140 -10.69 18.08 -14.70
N GLY A 141 -9.40 17.73 -14.78
CA GLY A 141 -8.75 16.75 -13.90
C GLY A 141 -8.04 17.38 -12.70
N SER A 142 -7.35 16.54 -11.91
CA SER A 142 -6.59 16.98 -10.73
C SER A 142 -5.57 18.08 -11.05
N GLU A 143 -5.02 18.08 -12.26
CA GLU A 143 -4.01 19.04 -12.73
C GLU A 143 -4.52 20.48 -12.81
N ASN A 144 -5.83 20.71 -12.92
CA ASN A 144 -6.42 22.04 -12.91
C ASN A 144 -6.78 22.53 -11.50
N ILE A 145 -6.69 21.66 -10.48
CA ILE A 145 -6.92 22.06 -9.10
C ILE A 145 -5.69 22.84 -8.62
N LYS A 146 -5.94 24.06 -8.15
CA LYS A 146 -4.92 24.91 -7.52
C LYS A 146 -4.73 24.48 -6.06
N GLN A 147 -5.82 24.33 -5.32
CA GLN A 147 -5.83 23.93 -3.92
C GLN A 147 -7.24 23.50 -3.48
N ILE A 148 -7.31 22.57 -2.53
CA ILE A 148 -8.52 22.27 -1.78
C ILE A 148 -8.34 22.77 -0.34
N THR A 149 -9.32 23.50 0.18
CA THR A 149 -9.30 24.01 1.55
C THR A 149 -10.58 23.57 2.25
N ILE A 150 -10.44 22.92 3.40
CA ILE A 150 -11.55 22.52 4.26
C ILE A 150 -11.48 23.41 5.50
N VAL A 151 -12.53 24.21 5.71
CA VAL A 151 -12.62 25.15 6.83
C VAL A 151 -14.09 25.41 7.14
N ASN A 152 -14.42 25.59 8.43
CA ASN A 152 -15.80 25.81 8.89
C ASN A 152 -16.77 24.74 8.37
N ARG A 153 -16.35 23.46 8.40
CA ARG A 153 -17.16 22.30 7.97
C ARG A 153 -17.64 22.39 6.51
N GLN A 154 -16.89 23.08 5.65
CA GLN A 154 -17.10 23.18 4.22
C GLN A 154 -15.79 22.95 3.48
N ALA A 155 -15.88 22.28 2.33
CA ALA A 155 -14.76 22.14 1.42
C ALA A 155 -14.88 23.15 0.28
N PHE A 156 -13.77 23.79 -0.05
CA PHE A 156 -13.61 24.73 -1.15
C PHE A 156 -12.52 24.19 -2.09
N ILE A 157 -12.79 24.20 -3.38
CA ILE A 157 -11.87 23.70 -4.41
C ILE A 157 -11.60 24.86 -5.36
N GLU A 158 -10.42 25.44 -5.23
CA GLU A 158 -9.94 26.46 -6.15
C GLU A 158 -9.29 25.79 -7.36
N THR A 159 -9.65 26.27 -8.54
CA THR A 159 -9.04 25.84 -9.79
C THR A 159 -8.12 26.91 -10.34
N LYS A 160 -7.19 26.53 -11.22
CA LYS A 160 -6.20 27.43 -11.81
C LYS A 160 -6.83 28.48 -12.73
N ASP A 161 -8.01 28.20 -13.27
CA ASP A 161 -8.79 29.14 -14.09
C ASP A 161 -9.57 30.19 -13.27
N GLY A 162 -9.49 30.12 -11.93
CA GLY A 162 -10.11 31.08 -11.01
C GLY A 162 -11.51 30.70 -10.54
N ARG A 163 -12.09 29.57 -11.01
CA ARG A 163 -13.35 29.07 -10.45
C ARG A 163 -13.14 28.50 -9.05
N VAL A 164 -14.15 28.70 -8.20
CA VAL A 164 -14.21 28.13 -6.85
C VAL A 164 -15.45 27.26 -6.75
N PHE A 165 -15.23 25.97 -6.52
CA PHE A 165 -16.30 25.02 -6.23
C PHE A 165 -16.38 24.81 -4.72
N MET A 166 -17.55 24.44 -4.20
CA MET A 166 -17.67 24.23 -2.76
C MET A 166 -18.79 23.25 -2.41
N THR A 167 -18.70 22.71 -1.18
CA THR A 167 -19.82 22.00 -0.58
C THR A 167 -20.88 22.96 -0.04
N SER A 168 -22.09 22.46 0.21
CA SER A 168 -23.13 23.24 0.89
C SER A 168 -22.76 23.61 2.33
N LYS A 169 -23.44 24.63 2.86
CA LYS A 169 -23.33 25.05 4.27
C LYS A 169 -23.65 23.90 5.24
N PRO A 170 -23.03 23.85 6.43
CA PRO A 170 -23.06 22.70 7.32
C PRO A 170 -24.37 22.57 8.12
N PHE A 171 -25.50 22.47 7.43
CA PHE A 171 -26.80 22.28 8.06
C PHE A 171 -27.73 21.36 7.25
N GLY A 172 -28.61 20.65 7.97
CA GLY A 172 -29.49 19.63 7.39
C GLY A 172 -28.76 18.33 7.02
N LYS A 173 -29.49 17.21 6.95
CA LYS A 173 -28.86 15.88 6.83
C LYS A 173 -28.00 15.70 5.56
N GLY A 174 -28.28 16.45 4.49
CA GLY A 174 -27.60 16.39 3.21
C GLY A 174 -26.30 17.18 3.09
N TRP A 175 -25.92 18.00 4.09
CA TRP A 175 -24.75 18.87 3.96
C TRP A 175 -23.45 18.10 3.64
N GLY A 176 -22.53 18.75 2.93
CA GLY A 176 -21.19 18.21 2.68
C GLY A 176 -21.12 17.04 1.69
N MET A 177 -22.27 16.60 1.13
CA MET A 177 -22.33 15.46 0.21
C MET A 177 -22.34 15.84 -1.28
N LEU A 178 -22.48 17.14 -1.57
CA LEU A 178 -22.57 17.68 -2.92
C LEU A 178 -21.56 18.81 -3.06
N VAL A 179 -20.79 18.79 -4.15
CA VAL A 179 -19.86 19.87 -4.54
C VAL A 179 -20.45 20.58 -5.75
N VAL A 180 -20.58 21.90 -5.69
CA VAL A 180 -21.25 22.70 -6.71
C VAL A 180 -20.30 23.75 -7.29
N ASP A 181 -20.50 24.08 -8.57
CA ASP A 181 -20.10 25.38 -9.10
C ASP A 181 -21.21 26.39 -8.78
N PRO A 182 -21.03 27.28 -7.79
CA PRO A 182 -22.08 28.18 -7.34
C PRO A 182 -22.49 29.21 -8.41
N VAL A 183 -21.60 29.50 -9.38
CA VAL A 183 -21.81 30.55 -10.38
C VAL A 183 -22.40 29.97 -11.66
N ASN A 184 -21.77 28.95 -12.23
CA ASN A 184 -22.09 28.48 -13.57
C ASN A 184 -23.11 27.35 -13.60
N HIS A 185 -23.18 26.53 -12.54
CA HIS A 185 -24.00 25.32 -12.55
C HIS A 185 -25.17 25.38 -11.58
N LEU A 186 -24.91 25.71 -10.31
CA LEU A 186 -25.92 25.73 -9.23
C LEU A 186 -27.22 26.45 -9.63
N PRO A 187 -27.22 27.67 -10.21
CA PRO A 187 -28.45 28.40 -10.51
C PRO A 187 -29.42 27.66 -11.44
N SER A 188 -28.90 26.78 -12.30
CA SER A 188 -29.68 26.01 -13.28
C SER A 188 -30.25 24.69 -12.71
N THR A 189 -29.94 24.36 -11.45
CA THR A 189 -30.29 23.08 -10.83
C THR A 189 -31.40 23.23 -9.80
N VAL A 190 -32.09 22.13 -9.49
CA VAL A 190 -33.06 22.06 -8.37
C VAL A 190 -32.43 22.28 -6.99
N PHE A 191 -31.10 22.34 -6.90
CA PHE A 191 -30.38 22.60 -5.66
C PHE A 191 -30.33 24.09 -5.32
N SER A 192 -30.50 24.99 -6.30
CA SER A 192 -30.45 26.44 -6.10
C SER A 192 -31.53 26.98 -5.19
N GLU A 193 -32.64 26.25 -4.99
CA GLU A 193 -33.73 26.64 -4.10
C GLU A 193 -33.54 26.14 -2.66
N ARG A 194 -32.55 25.26 -2.44
CA ARG A 194 -32.38 24.66 -1.11
C ARG A 194 -31.68 25.62 -0.18
N PRO A 195 -32.07 25.69 1.11
CA PRO A 195 -31.49 26.64 2.03
C PRO A 195 -29.96 26.47 2.15
N GLU A 196 -29.44 25.24 2.09
CA GLU A 196 -28.01 24.95 2.25
C GLU A 196 -27.10 25.49 1.14
N PHE A 197 -27.70 25.92 0.03
CA PHE A 197 -27.03 26.53 -1.11
C PHE A 197 -27.31 28.03 -1.23
N GLN A 198 -27.98 28.65 -0.24
CA GLN A 198 -28.19 30.10 -0.21
C GLN A 198 -27.00 30.84 0.38
N ASP A 199 -26.70 32.02 -0.16
CA ASP A 199 -25.66 32.94 0.30
C ASP A 199 -24.30 32.26 0.47
N LEU A 200 -23.91 31.43 -0.51
CA LEU A 200 -22.60 30.76 -0.50
C LEU A 200 -21.46 31.80 -0.57
N PRO A 201 -20.32 31.55 0.11
CA PRO A 201 -19.15 32.40 -0.03
C PRO A 201 -18.66 32.46 -1.48
N THR A 202 -18.15 33.61 -1.91
CA THR A 202 -17.51 33.77 -3.23
C THR A 202 -16.02 33.43 -3.21
N GLU A 203 -15.41 33.44 -2.04
CA GLU A 203 -13.98 33.23 -1.82
C GLU A 203 -13.75 32.24 -0.67
N VAL A 204 -12.55 31.64 -0.66
CA VAL A 204 -12.14 30.72 0.39
C VAL A 204 -11.86 31.51 1.67
N PRO A 205 -12.47 31.14 2.81
CA PRO A 205 -12.18 31.78 4.09
C PRO A 205 -10.69 31.67 4.47
N GLU A 206 -10.15 32.72 5.09
CA GLU A 206 -8.75 32.74 5.55
C GLU A 206 -8.50 31.66 6.61
N VAL A 207 -7.53 30.78 6.36
CA VAL A 207 -7.09 29.76 7.31
C VAL A 207 -5.91 30.29 8.12
N LYS A 208 -6.05 30.32 9.46
CA LYS A 208 -5.00 30.77 10.38
C LYS A 208 -4.41 29.60 11.15
N ASN A 209 -3.10 29.63 11.37
CA ASN A 209 -2.37 28.66 12.19
C ASN A 209 -2.56 27.19 11.78
N TYR A 210 -2.63 26.89 10.48
CA TYR A 210 -2.71 25.52 9.98
C TYR A 210 -1.47 24.71 10.39
N LYS A 211 -1.69 23.51 10.93
CA LYS A 211 -0.62 22.62 11.44
C LYS A 211 -0.51 21.30 10.70
N GLY A 212 -1.50 20.97 9.86
CA GLY A 212 -1.49 19.76 9.05
C GLY A 212 -0.50 19.84 7.89
N TRP A 213 -0.39 18.76 7.15
CA TRP A 213 0.35 18.76 5.89
C TRP A 213 -0.47 19.45 4.81
N THR A 214 0.20 20.17 3.90
CA THR A 214 -0.46 20.83 2.76
C THR A 214 -0.54 19.93 1.54
N GLU A 215 0.20 18.83 1.53
CA GLU A 215 0.24 17.88 0.41
C GLU A 215 0.25 16.45 0.96
N MET A 216 -0.27 15.52 0.16
CA MET A 216 -0.06 14.10 0.43
C MET A 216 1.33 13.69 -0.03
N HIS A 217 1.95 12.79 0.72
CA HIS A 217 3.26 12.24 0.40
C HIS A 217 3.18 10.73 0.31
N CYS A 218 3.98 10.14 -0.57
CA CYS A 218 4.15 8.71 -0.59
C CYS A 218 5.52 8.34 -1.14
N ASP A 219 6.18 7.41 -0.46
CA ASP A 219 7.41 6.78 -0.93
C ASP A 219 7.05 5.49 -1.70
N PRO A 220 7.27 5.46 -3.03
CA PRO A 220 6.96 4.28 -3.85
C PRO A 220 7.96 3.13 -3.65
N ASP A 221 9.14 3.41 -3.10
CA ASP A 221 10.22 2.44 -2.86
C ASP A 221 10.15 1.85 -1.45
N LEU A 222 9.27 2.40 -0.60
CA LEU A 222 9.02 1.86 0.73
C LEU A 222 8.46 0.44 0.64
N GLN A 223 9.16 -0.48 1.30
CA GLN A 223 8.80 -1.89 1.34
C GLN A 223 8.35 -2.27 2.75
N GLY A 224 7.30 -3.10 2.84
CA GLY A 224 6.88 -3.68 4.09
C GLY A 224 7.98 -4.60 4.68
N PRO A 225 7.97 -4.84 6.00
CA PRO A 225 8.94 -5.73 6.63
C PRO A 225 8.90 -7.10 5.94
N PRO A 226 10.07 -7.70 5.61
CA PRO A 226 10.10 -9.00 4.98
C PRO A 226 9.33 -9.99 5.84
N LYS A 227 8.47 -10.81 5.22
CA LYS A 227 7.85 -11.93 5.93
C LYS A 227 9.00 -12.80 6.41
N ALA A 228 9.19 -12.92 7.73
CA ALA A 228 10.12 -13.90 8.27
C ALA A 228 9.73 -15.25 7.65
N THR A 229 10.57 -15.77 6.76
CA THR A 229 10.42 -17.09 6.16
C THR A 229 10.85 -18.14 7.19
N LEU A 230 10.19 -18.12 8.35
CA LEU A 230 10.22 -19.24 9.27
C LEU A 230 9.24 -20.28 8.70
N GLY A 231 9.73 -21.15 7.82
CA GLY A 231 9.02 -22.37 7.46
C GLY A 231 8.57 -22.51 6.02
N THR A 232 9.52 -22.66 5.09
CA THR A 232 9.33 -23.81 4.20
C THR A 232 9.90 -25.01 4.94
N HIS A 233 9.14 -26.11 5.01
CA HIS A 233 9.65 -27.41 5.47
C HIS A 233 10.95 -27.77 4.73
N TRP A 234 11.08 -27.30 3.47
CA TRP A 234 12.27 -27.46 2.64
C TRP A 234 13.52 -26.78 3.19
N ASN A 235 13.44 -25.54 3.69
CA ASN A 235 14.62 -24.83 4.22
C ASN A 235 15.07 -25.43 5.56
N ALA A 236 14.12 -25.87 6.39
CA ALA A 236 14.41 -26.60 7.62
C ALA A 236 15.04 -27.98 7.32
N PHE A 237 14.48 -28.70 6.34
CA PHE A 237 15.04 -29.97 5.85
C PHE A 237 16.44 -29.79 5.24
N GLN A 238 16.68 -28.75 4.44
CA GLN A 238 18.00 -28.46 3.89
C GLN A 238 19.02 -28.15 5.00
N ALA A 239 18.62 -27.39 6.02
CA ALA A 239 19.47 -27.11 7.18
C ALA A 239 19.76 -28.39 8.00
N ASP A 240 18.75 -29.23 8.23
CA ASP A 240 18.91 -30.51 8.93
C ASP A 240 19.77 -31.51 8.14
N VAL A 241 19.60 -31.57 6.82
CA VAL A 241 20.43 -32.39 5.92
C VAL A 241 21.87 -31.88 5.93
N LEU A 242 22.10 -30.57 5.84
CA LEU A 242 23.44 -29.99 5.94
C LEU A 242 24.08 -30.22 7.30
N ALA A 243 23.30 -30.12 8.39
CA ALA A 243 23.77 -30.40 9.74
C ALA A 243 24.08 -31.89 9.93
N PHE A 244 23.26 -32.79 9.40
CA PHE A 244 23.47 -34.23 9.43
C PHE A 244 24.69 -34.63 8.59
N LEU A 245 24.82 -34.09 7.36
CA LEU A 245 26.00 -34.31 6.51
C LEU A 245 27.27 -33.73 7.14
N GLY A 246 27.19 -32.56 7.76
CA GLY A 246 28.29 -31.96 8.52
C GLY A 246 28.75 -32.84 9.68
N ARG A 247 27.81 -33.44 10.43
CA ARG A 247 28.11 -34.34 11.56
C ARG A 247 28.64 -35.71 11.12
N THR A 248 28.16 -36.23 10.00
CA THR A 248 28.54 -37.57 9.51
C THR A 248 29.83 -37.58 8.69
N VAL A 249 30.15 -36.49 7.99
CA VAL A 249 31.35 -36.41 7.11
C VAL A 249 32.55 -35.75 7.82
N ALA A 250 32.35 -34.93 8.86
CA ALA A 250 33.47 -34.31 9.59
C ALA A 250 34.12 -35.25 10.64
N TRP A 251 33.42 -36.28 11.10
CA TRP A 251 33.95 -37.20 12.12
C TRP A 251 34.91 -38.30 11.63
N PRO A 252 34.90 -38.76 10.36
CA PRO A 252 35.94 -39.68 9.88
C PRO A 252 37.27 -39.00 9.53
N ALA A 253 37.28 -37.69 9.22
CA ALA A 253 38.50 -36.99 8.83
C ALA A 253 39.47 -36.74 10.00
N ALA A 254 38.94 -36.58 11.22
CA ALA A 254 39.77 -36.39 12.41
C ALA A 254 40.51 -37.67 12.85
N TRP A 255 40.03 -38.86 12.48
CA TRP A 255 40.67 -40.13 12.81
C TRP A 255 41.84 -40.45 11.86
N LEU A 256 41.71 -40.11 10.57
CA LEU A 256 42.77 -40.32 9.57
C LEU A 256 43.99 -39.42 9.76
N VAL A 257 43.80 -38.17 10.22
CA VAL A 257 44.92 -37.25 10.49
C VAL A 257 45.71 -37.64 11.75
N ARG A 258 45.07 -38.33 12.71
CA ARG A 258 45.71 -38.82 13.94
C ARG A 258 46.39 -40.19 13.80
N ALA A 259 46.11 -40.92 12.72
CA ALA A 259 46.76 -42.20 12.42
C ALA A 259 48.03 -42.05 11.55
N LEU A 260 48.33 -40.83 11.08
CA LEU A 260 49.46 -40.51 10.22
C LEU A 260 50.43 -39.47 10.83
N ALA A 261 50.29 -39.19 12.13
CA ALA A 261 51.23 -38.41 12.94
C ALA A 261 51.79 -39.31 14.06
#